data_AF-A0A8S3RVT9-F1
#
_entry.id   AF-A0A8S3RVT9-F1
#
_cell.length_a   1.000
_cell.length_b   1.000
_cell.length_c   1.000
_cell.angle_alpha   90.00
_cell.angle_beta   90.00
_cell.angle_gamma   90.00
#
_symmetry.space_group_name_H-M   'P 1'
#
loop_
_entity.id
_entity.type
_entity.pdbx_description
1 polymer ?
#
loop_
_entity_poly.entity_id
_entity_poly.type
_entity_poly.pdbx_seq_one_letter_code
_entity_poly.pdbx_strand_id
1 'polypeptide(L)'
;MKRSKAGRFYQSGKKLQIEIKRAIVDQYGKGENVYTIANETNLDTRTVKKTLEEYMSTGDLDYSGKAHGPKTRIANETVLLAIEYYLHQKPSMYLQEIQKRLLSDGICLQHNVPSVSYIHKIMKDRLGYTRKKLTVKAKEGLTDQVQVKFDQFLDSIEDINPLKFIALTNRPSS
;
A
#
# COMPACT_ATOMS: atom_id res chain seq x y z
N MET A 1 -10.27 37.60 0.61
CA MET A 1 -10.30 37.03 1.97
C MET A 1 -11.72 37.18 2.50
N LYS A 2 -12.34 36.12 3.06
CA LYS A 2 -13.69 36.23 3.63
C LYS A 2 -13.56 36.44 5.14
N ARG A 3 -14.24 37.45 5.67
CA ARG A 3 -14.30 37.75 7.12
C ARG A 3 -15.32 36.81 7.76
N SER A 4 -14.96 36.11 8.84
CA SER A 4 -15.99 35.52 9.72
C SER A 4 -16.62 36.64 10.56
N LYS A 5 -17.82 36.38 11.12
CA LYS A 5 -18.52 37.31 12.01
C LYS A 5 -17.68 37.78 13.21
N ALA A 6 -16.62 37.06 13.58
CA ALA A 6 -15.73 37.36 14.70
C ALA A 6 -14.42 38.08 14.30
N GLY A 7 -14.32 38.59 13.07
CA GLY A 7 -13.18 39.43 12.64
C GLY A 7 -11.88 38.68 12.33
N ARG A 8 -11.83 37.34 12.46
CA ARG A 8 -10.67 36.55 12.02
C ARG A 8 -10.71 36.32 10.52
N PHE A 9 -9.54 36.44 9.90
CA PHE A 9 -9.32 36.17 8.49
C PHE A 9 -9.06 34.68 8.27
N TYR A 10 -10.04 33.95 7.76
CA TYR A 10 -9.78 32.62 7.23
C TYR A 10 -9.39 32.75 5.75
N GLN A 11 -8.30 32.11 5.37
CA GLN A 11 -7.87 32.06 3.97
C GLN A 11 -8.82 31.13 3.21
N SER A 12 -9.75 31.72 2.48
CA SER A 12 -10.62 31.02 1.53
C SER A 12 -9.78 30.11 0.64
N GLY A 13 -9.96 28.79 0.79
CA GLY A 13 -9.22 27.77 0.02
C GLY A 13 -8.23 26.93 0.83
N LYS A 14 -7.84 27.34 2.05
CA LYS A 14 -7.05 26.47 2.95
C LYS A 14 -7.96 25.63 3.84
N LYS A 15 -7.67 24.34 3.92
CA LYS A 15 -8.36 23.38 4.80
C LYS A 15 -8.16 23.78 6.26
N LEU A 16 -9.16 23.50 7.11
CA LEU A 16 -9.09 23.77 8.55
C LEU A 16 -7.94 22.98 9.18
N GLN A 17 -7.15 23.63 10.02
CA GLN A 17 -6.03 23.00 10.74
C GLN A 17 -6.52 21.86 11.65
N ILE A 18 -5.70 20.82 11.80
CA ILE A 18 -6.07 19.62 12.56
C ILE A 18 -6.26 19.92 14.04
N GLU A 19 -5.48 20.85 14.60
CA GLU A 19 -5.61 21.31 15.99
C GLU A 19 -7.01 21.88 16.24
N ILE A 20 -7.55 22.64 15.28
CA ILE A 20 -8.89 23.23 15.39
C ILE A 20 -9.97 22.16 15.23
N LYS A 21 -9.80 21.22 14.28
CA LYS A 21 -10.74 20.08 14.14
C LYS A 21 -10.82 19.24 15.41
N ARG A 22 -9.68 19.00 16.06
CA ARG A 22 -9.60 18.27 17.32
C ARG A 22 -10.28 19.01 18.45
N ALA A 23 -10.03 20.32 18.60
CA ALA A 23 -10.70 21.15 19.59
C ALA A 23 -12.24 21.10 19.43
N ILE A 24 -12.76 21.13 18.20
CA ILE A 24 -14.21 20.99 17.93
C ILE A 24 -14.77 19.66 18.46
N VAL A 25 -14.09 18.55 18.17
CA VAL A 25 -14.56 17.22 18.59
C VAL A 25 -14.40 16.99 20.08
N ASP A 26 -13.31 17.47 20.68
CA ASP A 26 -13.08 17.38 22.11
C ASP A 26 -14.17 18.15 22.90
N GLN A 27 -14.57 19.33 22.43
CA GLN A 27 -15.66 20.11 23.03
C GLN A 27 -17.03 19.46 22.83
N TYR A 28 -17.29 18.93 21.63
CA TYR A 28 -18.51 18.19 21.37
C TYR A 28 -18.63 16.93 22.24
N GLY A 29 -17.52 16.22 22.48
CA GLY A 29 -17.46 15.08 23.39
C GLY A 29 -17.75 15.42 24.85
N LYS A 30 -17.53 16.68 25.26
CA LYS A 30 -17.93 17.20 26.58
C LYS A 30 -19.41 17.58 26.66
N GLY A 31 -20.16 17.48 25.56
CA GLY A 31 -21.57 17.84 25.49
C GLY A 31 -21.84 19.32 25.21
N GLU A 32 -20.84 20.08 24.75
CA GLU A 32 -21.03 21.49 24.42
C GLU A 32 -21.88 21.69 23.16
N ASN A 33 -22.69 22.75 23.14
CA ASN A 33 -23.53 23.08 22.00
C ASN A 33 -22.67 23.62 20.84
N VAL A 34 -23.00 23.23 19.60
CA VAL A 34 -22.36 23.66 18.36
C VAL A 34 -22.19 25.18 18.26
N TYR A 35 -23.14 25.95 18.80
CA TYR A 35 -23.03 27.41 18.84
C TYR A 35 -21.91 27.90 19.77
N THR A 36 -21.79 27.31 20.96
CA THR A 36 -20.72 27.61 21.92
C THR A 36 -19.36 27.26 21.33
N ILE A 37 -19.24 26.05 20.76
CA ILE A 37 -18.04 25.57 20.07
C ILE A 37 -17.64 26.51 18.93
N ALA A 38 -18.61 27.00 18.15
CA ALA A 38 -18.36 27.94 17.05
C ALA A 38 -17.81 29.29 17.56
N ASN A 39 -18.32 29.79 18.68
CA ASN A 39 -17.82 31.03 19.29
C ASN A 39 -16.41 30.85 19.85
N GLU A 40 -16.14 29.75 20.54
CA GLU A 40 -14.83 29.47 21.14
C GLU A 40 -13.75 29.21 20.08
N THR A 41 -14.06 28.39 19.08
CA THR A 41 -13.16 28.13 17.94
C THR A 41 -13.15 29.25 16.91
N ASN A 42 -14.00 30.28 17.08
CA ASN A 42 -14.15 31.43 16.19
C ASN A 42 -14.48 31.05 14.73
N LEU A 43 -15.25 29.98 14.55
CA LEU A 43 -15.67 29.44 13.27
C LEU A 43 -17.15 29.70 13.02
N ASP A 44 -17.55 29.66 11.75
CA ASP A 44 -18.98 29.62 11.43
C ASP A 44 -19.59 28.30 11.91
N THR A 45 -20.81 28.36 12.45
CA THR A 45 -21.57 27.18 12.89
C THR A 45 -21.66 26.10 11.81
N ARG A 46 -21.72 26.51 10.54
CA ARG A 46 -21.71 25.60 9.38
C ARG A 46 -20.41 24.80 9.28
N THR A 47 -19.27 25.41 9.56
CA THR A 47 -17.95 24.77 9.51
C THR A 47 -17.79 23.78 10.66
N VAL A 48 -18.30 24.13 11.86
CA VAL A 48 -18.34 23.22 13.01
C VAL A 48 -19.21 22.00 12.71
N LYS A 49 -20.44 22.20 12.22
CA LYS A 49 -21.33 21.09 11.82
C LYS A 49 -20.68 20.18 10.77
N LYS A 50 -20.12 20.76 9.71
CA LYS A 50 -19.45 19.98 8.66
C LYS A 50 -18.28 19.15 9.20
N THR A 51 -17.51 19.70 10.15
CA THR A 51 -16.38 18.98 10.77
C THR A 51 -16.88 17.83 11.65
N LEU A 52 -17.96 18.04 12.41
CA LEU A 52 -18.59 17.00 13.22
C LEU A 52 -19.20 15.89 12.34
N GLU A 53 -19.89 16.24 11.26
CA GLU A 53 -20.43 15.28 10.29
C GLU A 53 -19.32 14.44 9.64
N GLU A 54 -18.21 15.06 9.25
CA GLU A 54 -17.03 14.37 8.70
C GLU A 54 -16.42 13.39 9.72
N TYR A 55 -16.30 13.82 10.98
CA TYR A 55 -15.81 13.00 12.07
C TYR A 55 -16.75 11.84 12.41
N MET A 56 -18.06 12.06 12.47
CA MET A 56 -19.03 11.00 12.77
C MET A 56 -19.14 9.96 11.63
N SER A 57 -18.91 10.38 10.39
CA SER A 57 -18.92 9.48 9.23
C SER A 57 -17.65 8.64 9.13
N THR A 58 -16.47 9.23 9.44
CA THR A 58 -15.17 8.57 9.20
C THR A 58 -14.51 8.03 10.46
N GLY A 59 -14.83 8.59 11.63
CA GLY A 59 -14.13 8.35 12.89
C GLY A 59 -12.71 8.92 12.96
N ASP A 60 -12.27 9.65 11.94
CA ASP A 60 -10.91 10.17 11.82
C ASP A 60 -10.91 11.67 11.50
N LEU A 61 -10.18 12.43 12.30
CA LEU A 61 -10.00 13.88 12.18
C LEU A 61 -9.01 14.25 11.05
N ASP A 62 -8.10 13.33 10.69
CA ASP A 62 -7.07 13.51 9.67
C ASP A 62 -7.50 13.01 8.28
N TYR A 63 -8.75 12.56 8.12
CA TYR A 63 -9.26 12.04 6.84
C TYR A 63 -9.36 13.10 5.72
N SER A 64 -8.96 14.35 6.00
CA SER A 64 -9.03 15.48 5.06
C SER A 64 -7.98 15.42 3.95
N GLY A 65 -8.11 14.44 3.07
CA GLY A 65 -7.48 14.42 1.76
C GLY A 65 -5.97 14.24 1.79
N LYS A 66 -5.47 13.28 2.57
CA LYS A 66 -4.51 12.37 1.96
C LYS A 66 -5.24 11.80 0.75
N ALA A 67 -4.97 12.36 -0.42
CA ALA A 67 -5.11 11.64 -1.68
C ALA A 67 -4.23 10.40 -1.52
N HIS A 68 -4.78 9.40 -0.84
CA HIS A 68 -4.53 8.02 -1.17
C HIS A 68 -5.07 7.92 -2.59
N GLY A 69 -4.26 8.36 -3.56
CA GLY A 69 -4.30 7.75 -4.88
C GLY A 69 -4.43 6.25 -4.63
N PRO A 70 -5.30 5.58 -5.42
CA PRO A 70 -5.97 4.32 -5.05
C PRO A 70 -5.04 3.52 -4.18
N LYS A 71 -5.31 3.46 -2.86
CA LYS A 71 -4.46 2.88 -1.82
C LYS A 71 -3.82 1.66 -2.46
N THR A 72 -2.58 1.79 -2.96
CA THR A 72 -2.08 0.85 -3.97
C THR A 72 -2.16 -0.47 -3.28
N ARG A 73 -3.12 -1.33 -3.69
CA ARG A 73 -3.44 -2.59 -3.05
C ARG A 73 -2.11 -3.15 -2.66
N ILE A 74 -1.80 -3.11 -1.37
CA ILE A 74 -0.45 -3.31 -0.87
C ILE A 74 0.00 -4.59 -1.55
N ALA A 75 0.93 -4.47 -2.49
CA ALA A 75 1.47 -5.66 -3.11
C ALA A 75 2.10 -6.37 -1.94
N ASN A 76 1.47 -7.46 -1.49
CA ASN A 76 2.02 -8.30 -0.44
C ASN A 76 3.50 -8.46 -0.78
N GLU A 77 4.39 -8.21 0.18
CA GLU A 77 5.83 -8.24 -0.06
C GLU A 77 6.24 -9.55 -0.75
N THR A 78 5.52 -10.63 -0.47
CA THR A 78 5.55 -11.92 -1.17
C THR A 78 5.43 -11.83 -2.71
N VAL A 79 4.51 -11.03 -3.24
CA VAL A 79 4.34 -10.81 -4.69
C VAL A 79 5.52 -10.04 -5.27
N LEU A 80 6.05 -9.07 -4.53
CA LEU A 80 7.24 -8.31 -4.96
C LEU A 80 8.46 -9.22 -5.05
N LEU A 81 8.71 -10.01 -4.00
CA LEU A 81 9.80 -10.98 -3.93
C LEU A 81 9.67 -12.04 -5.03
N ALA A 82 8.47 -12.52 -5.32
CA ALA A 82 8.23 -13.48 -6.40
C ALA A 82 8.53 -12.88 -7.79
N ILE A 83 8.11 -11.64 -8.05
CA ILE A 83 8.42 -10.94 -9.30
C ILE A 83 9.93 -10.77 -9.46
N GLU A 84 10.64 -10.39 -8.39
CA GLU A 84 12.09 -10.29 -8.37
C GLU A 84 12.76 -11.64 -8.66
N TYR A 85 12.30 -12.72 -8.01
CA TYR A 85 12.75 -14.08 -8.25
C TYR A 85 12.62 -14.49 -9.73
N TYR A 86 11.45 -14.27 -10.33
CA TYR A 86 11.21 -14.62 -11.74
C TYR A 86 12.09 -13.83 -12.71
N LEU A 87 12.27 -12.53 -12.46
CA LEU A 87 13.12 -11.67 -13.27
C LEU A 87 14.60 -11.98 -13.08
N HIS A 88 15.01 -12.45 -11.90
CA HIS A 88 16.37 -12.91 -11.65
C HIS A 88 16.68 -14.18 -12.43
N GLN A 89 15.77 -15.16 -12.43
CA GLN A 89 15.93 -16.40 -13.20
C GLN A 89 15.92 -16.16 -14.71
N LYS A 90 14.97 -15.35 -15.19
CA LYS A 90 14.80 -15.04 -16.61
C LYS A 90 14.51 -13.55 -16.74
N PRO A 91 15.53 -12.70 -16.95
CA PRO A 91 15.32 -11.28 -17.13
C PRO A 91 14.49 -11.00 -18.39
N SER A 92 14.54 -11.83 -19.44
CA SER A 92 13.70 -11.64 -20.63
C SER A 92 12.22 -12.04 -20.47
N MET A 93 11.75 -12.37 -19.25
CA MET A 93 10.38 -12.82 -19.02
C MET A 93 9.36 -11.72 -19.34
N TYR A 94 8.34 -12.05 -20.12
CA TYR A 94 7.29 -11.10 -20.46
C TYR A 94 6.32 -10.88 -19.29
N LEU A 95 5.72 -9.69 -19.20
CA LEU A 95 4.85 -9.33 -18.07
C LEU A 95 3.64 -10.27 -17.90
N GLN A 96 3.06 -10.75 -19.01
CA GLN A 96 1.98 -11.74 -18.97
C GLN A 96 2.48 -13.11 -18.48
N GLU A 97 3.74 -13.47 -18.75
CA GLU A 97 4.35 -14.70 -18.23
C GLU A 97 4.52 -14.60 -16.72
N ILE A 98 4.96 -13.45 -16.21
CA ILE A 98 5.04 -13.17 -14.76
C ILE A 98 3.65 -13.30 -14.12
N GLN A 99 2.62 -12.72 -14.74
CA GLN A 99 1.24 -12.83 -14.24
C GLN A 99 0.76 -14.29 -14.16
N LYS A 100 1.05 -15.09 -15.19
CA LYS A 100 0.70 -16.51 -15.23
C LYS A 100 1.46 -17.33 -14.19
N ARG A 101 2.76 -17.05 -13.97
CA ARG A 101 3.55 -17.70 -12.93
C ARG A 101 3.05 -17.39 -11.52
N LEU A 102 2.68 -16.14 -11.25
CA LEU A 102 2.07 -15.77 -9.96
C LEU A 102 0.79 -16.57 -9.65
N LEU A 103 0.00 -16.92 -10.67
CA LEU A 103 -1.18 -17.77 -10.52
C LEU A 103 -0.79 -19.26 -10.39
N SER A 104 0.16 -19.72 -11.21
CA SER A 104 0.63 -21.11 -11.22
C SER A 104 1.28 -21.53 -9.90
N ASP A 105 2.08 -20.64 -9.31
CA ASP A 105 2.79 -20.90 -8.06
C ASP A 105 1.90 -20.64 -6.83
N GLY A 106 0.62 -20.31 -7.03
CA GLY A 106 -0.34 -20.10 -5.95
C GLY A 106 -0.14 -18.82 -5.13
N ILE A 107 0.80 -17.96 -5.53
CA ILE A 107 1.13 -16.70 -4.82
C ILE A 107 -0.02 -15.69 -4.93
N CYS A 108 -0.71 -15.69 -6.07
CA CYS A 108 -1.91 -14.91 -6.31
C CYS A 108 -3.07 -15.81 -6.72
N LEU A 109 -4.28 -15.46 -6.27
CA LEU A 109 -5.54 -16.05 -6.75
C LEU A 109 -6.11 -15.20 -7.90
N GLN A 110 -7.00 -15.77 -8.72
CA GLN A 110 -7.56 -15.06 -9.89
C GLN A 110 -8.19 -13.69 -9.56
N HIS A 111 -8.75 -13.51 -8.37
CA HIS A 111 -9.36 -12.24 -7.94
C HIS A 111 -8.35 -11.23 -7.32
N ASN A 112 -7.16 -11.71 -6.94
CA ASN A 112 -6.10 -10.94 -6.30
C ASN A 112 -4.89 -10.69 -7.21
N VAL A 113 -4.85 -11.33 -8.38
CA VAL A 113 -3.74 -11.19 -9.31
C VAL A 113 -3.59 -9.73 -9.76
N PRO A 114 -2.37 -9.17 -9.70
CA PRO A 114 -2.13 -7.83 -10.17
C PRO A 114 -2.30 -7.74 -11.69
N SER A 115 -2.74 -6.57 -12.16
CA SER A 115 -2.80 -6.31 -13.60
C SER A 115 -1.40 -6.17 -14.19
N VAL A 116 -1.26 -6.46 -15.48
CA VAL A 116 0.02 -6.35 -16.21
C VAL A 116 0.62 -4.94 -16.13
N SER A 117 -0.22 -3.91 -16.20
CA SER A 117 0.20 -2.52 -16.02
C SER A 117 0.72 -2.24 -14.60
N TYR A 118 0.14 -2.88 -13.59
CA TYR A 118 0.59 -2.73 -12.20
C TYR A 118 1.90 -3.46 -11.94
N ILE A 119 2.08 -4.67 -12.49
CA ILE A 119 3.34 -5.42 -12.47
C ILE A 119 4.45 -4.57 -13.10
N HIS A 120 4.19 -3.94 -14.25
CA HIS A 120 5.17 -3.06 -14.91
C HIS A 120 5.55 -1.84 -14.06
N LYS A 121 4.58 -1.21 -13.38
CA LYS A 121 4.84 -0.09 -12.46
C LYS A 121 5.71 -0.53 -11.30
N ILE A 122 5.36 -1.63 -10.63
CA ILE A 122 6.16 -2.22 -9.55
C ILE A 122 7.59 -2.51 -10.02
N MET A 123 7.72 -3.17 -11.17
CA MET A 123 9.01 -3.54 -11.74
C MET A 123 9.92 -2.33 -11.95
N LYS A 124 9.36 -1.20 -12.40
CA LYS A 124 10.10 0.05 -12.61
C LYS A 124 10.37 0.81 -11.31
N ASP A 125 9.35 0.99 -10.48
CA ASP A 125 9.35 1.95 -9.37
C ASP A 125 9.89 1.35 -8.06
N ARG A 126 9.77 0.02 -7.86
CA ARG A 126 10.24 -0.69 -6.67
C ARG A 126 11.51 -1.48 -6.93
N LEU A 127 11.59 -2.14 -8.08
CA LEU A 127 12.70 -3.06 -8.40
C LEU A 127 13.75 -2.43 -9.35
N GLY A 128 13.47 -1.26 -9.94
CA GLY A 128 14.44 -0.57 -10.82
C GLY A 128 14.74 -1.27 -12.15
N TYR A 129 13.89 -2.22 -12.56
CA TYR A 129 14.01 -2.91 -13.85
C TYR A 129 13.35 -2.08 -14.95
N THR A 130 14.18 -1.54 -15.84
CA THR A 130 13.74 -0.82 -17.04
C THR A 130 13.86 -1.75 -18.25
N ARG A 131 12.97 -1.65 -19.26
CA ARG A 131 13.12 -2.41 -20.53
C ARG A 131 14.51 -2.27 -21.18
N LYS A 132 15.21 -1.17 -20.94
CA LYS A 132 16.60 -0.94 -21.39
C LYS A 132 17.66 -1.71 -20.56
N LYS A 133 17.38 -2.01 -19.28
CA LYS A 133 18.21 -2.83 -18.38
C LYS A 133 17.89 -4.33 -18.45
N LEU A 134 16.77 -4.69 -19.09
CA LEU A 134 16.40 -6.09 -19.41
C LEU A 134 17.25 -6.67 -20.55
N THR A 135 18.13 -5.86 -21.15
CA THR A 135 19.25 -6.33 -21.95
C THR A 135 20.25 -7.01 -21.02
N VAL A 136 20.16 -8.34 -21.00
CA VAL A 136 21.09 -9.32 -20.44
C VAL A 136 22.46 -8.70 -20.13
N LYS A 137 22.75 -8.43 -18.85
CA LYS A 137 24.10 -8.74 -18.39
C LYS A 137 24.10 -10.24 -18.12
N ALA A 138 24.99 -10.94 -18.82
CA ALA A 138 25.25 -12.35 -18.61
C ALA A 138 25.48 -12.63 -17.12
N LYS A 139 25.34 -13.91 -16.75
CA LYS A 139 25.33 -14.51 -15.40
C LYS A 139 26.56 -14.24 -14.50
N GLU A 140 27.31 -13.16 -14.72
CA GLU A 140 28.63 -12.90 -14.14
C GLU A 140 28.70 -11.62 -13.28
N GLY A 141 27.56 -11.10 -12.80
CA GLY A 141 27.54 -9.79 -12.12
C GLY A 141 26.71 -9.66 -10.85
N LEU A 142 26.22 -10.76 -10.26
CA LEU A 142 25.52 -10.67 -8.97
C LEU A 142 26.54 -10.87 -7.85
N THR A 143 26.80 -9.82 -7.07
CA THR A 143 27.73 -9.87 -5.94
C THR A 143 27.38 -11.02 -4.99
N ASP A 144 28.38 -11.78 -4.56
CA ASP A 144 28.27 -13.02 -3.77
C ASP A 144 27.32 -12.92 -2.56
N GLN A 145 27.22 -11.73 -1.94
CA GLN A 145 26.35 -11.52 -0.78
C GLN A 145 24.85 -11.58 -1.07
N VAL A 146 24.43 -11.29 -2.31
CA VAL A 146 23.01 -11.38 -2.71
C VAL A 146 22.63 -12.82 -3.01
N GLN A 147 23.55 -13.61 -3.58
CA GLN A 147 23.35 -15.05 -3.79
C GLN A 147 23.20 -15.79 -2.46
N VAL A 148 24.09 -15.54 -1.50
CA VAL A 148 24.04 -16.21 -0.18
C VAL A 148 22.72 -15.95 0.55
N LYS A 149 22.20 -14.73 0.50
CA LYS A 149 20.89 -14.42 1.12
C LYS A 149 19.73 -15.12 0.44
N PHE A 150 19.86 -15.37 -0.86
CA PHE A 150 18.86 -16.04 -1.66
C PHE A 150 18.88 -17.55 -1.44
N ASP A 151 20.07 -18.14 -1.35
CA ASP A 151 20.26 -19.55 -1.01
C ASP A 151 19.73 -19.83 0.40
N GLN A 152 20.05 -18.95 1.37
CA GLN A 152 19.47 -19.01 2.73
C GLN A 152 17.95 -18.91 2.75
N PHE A 153 17.37 -18.10 1.85
CA PHE A 153 15.93 -17.98 1.72
C PHE A 153 15.33 -19.25 1.09
N LEU A 154 15.92 -19.79 0.03
CA LEU A 154 15.45 -21.03 -0.60
C LEU A 154 15.51 -22.23 0.35
N ASP A 155 16.58 -22.34 1.14
CA ASP A 155 16.71 -23.36 2.20
C ASP A 155 15.60 -23.22 3.25
N SER A 156 15.18 -21.98 3.58
CA SER A 156 14.11 -21.74 4.54
C SER A 156 12.70 -22.07 4.03
N ILE A 157 12.50 -22.16 2.70
CA ILE A 157 11.21 -22.48 2.07
C ILE A 157 11.10 -23.97 1.72
N GLU A 158 12.22 -24.71 1.70
CA GLU A 158 12.24 -26.13 1.37
C GLU A 158 11.42 -26.99 2.35
N ASP A 159 11.25 -26.53 3.59
CA ASP A 159 10.44 -27.17 4.63
C ASP A 159 8.92 -26.91 4.48
N ILE A 160 8.51 -25.93 3.67
CA ILE A 160 7.10 -25.53 3.48
C ILE A 160 6.56 -26.07 2.14
N ASN A 161 7.20 -27.09 1.55
CA ASN A 161 6.72 -27.66 0.30
C ASN A 161 5.73 -28.82 0.58
N PRO A 162 4.41 -28.63 0.45
CA PRO A 162 3.41 -29.67 0.74
C PRO A 162 3.49 -30.90 -0.19
N LEU A 163 4.36 -30.87 -1.21
CA LEU A 163 4.59 -31.99 -2.12
C LEU A 163 5.65 -33.00 -1.62
N LYS A 164 6.46 -32.68 -0.61
CA LYS A 164 7.45 -33.60 -0.04
C LYS A 164 6.80 -34.72 0.79
N PHE A 165 5.60 -34.49 1.31
CA PHE A 165 4.83 -35.48 2.08
C PHE A 165 4.24 -36.60 1.20
N ILE A 166 3.96 -36.32 -0.08
CA ILE A 166 3.41 -37.32 -1.03
C ILE A 166 4.54 -38.23 -1.59
N ALA A 167 5.77 -37.73 -1.65
CA ALA A 167 6.92 -38.51 -2.10
C ALA A 167 7.39 -39.53 -1.04
N LEU A 168 7.09 -39.30 0.25
CA LEU A 168 7.40 -40.24 1.33
C LEU A 168 6.39 -41.37 1.49
N THR A 169 5.16 -41.23 0.96
CA THR A 169 4.10 -42.26 1.06
C THR A 169 4.07 -43.23 -0.12
N ASN A 170 4.81 -42.97 -1.20
CA ASN A 170 4.84 -43.82 -2.40
C ASN A 170 6.22 -44.46 -2.61
N ARG A 171 6.79 -45.05 -1.56
CA ARG A 171 7.89 -46.01 -1.72
C ARG A 171 7.26 -47.39 -1.95
N PRO A 172 7.37 -48.02 -3.13
CA PRO A 172 6.91 -49.39 -3.29
C PRO A 172 7.78 -50.30 -2.42
N SER A 173 7.14 -51.09 -1.56
CA SER A 173 7.79 -52.16 -0.80
C SER A 173 8.29 -53.21 -1.79
N SER A 174 9.61 -53.37 -1.87
CA SER A 174 10.31 -54.53 -2.45
C SER A 174 11.14 -55.15 -1.34
#